data_AF-A0A6L7GBX4-F1
#
_entry.id   AF-A0A6L7GBX4-F1
#
_cell.length_a   1.000
_cell.length_b   1.000
_cell.length_c   1.000
_cell.angle_alpha   90.00
_cell.angle_beta   90.00
_cell.angle_gamma   90.00
#
_symmetry.space_group_name_H-M   'P 1'
#
loop_
_entity.id
_entity.type
_entity.pdbx_description
1 polymer ?
#
loop_
_entity_poly.entity_id
_entity_poly.type
_entity_poly.pdbx_seq_one_letter_code
_entity_poly.pdbx_strand_id
1 'polypeptide(L)' 'MANLQILAVPAGRAAKMLSLPTKEFERLVDNGILPQPIPLGRNLLWSVRELEAVLRADEAEPQEFRV' A
#
# COMPACT_ATOMS: atom_id res chain seq x y z
N MET A 1 -7.54 10.85 26.25
CA MET A 1 -7.85 11.06 24.82
C MET A 1 -7.60 9.74 24.10
N ALA A 2 -8.55 9.23 23.33
CA ALA A 2 -8.34 8.01 22.56
C ALA A 2 -7.43 8.33 21.36
N ASN A 3 -6.33 7.57 21.20
CA ASN A 3 -5.50 7.67 20.01
C ASN A 3 -6.19 6.88 18.89
N LEU A 4 -6.85 7.58 17.97
CA LEU A 4 -7.52 6.96 16.83
C LEU A 4 -6.49 6.71 15.72
N GLN A 5 -6.07 5.46 15.60
CA GLN A 5 -5.19 5.05 14.52
C GLN A 5 -5.97 4.88 13.21
N ILE A 6 -5.45 5.46 12.12
CA ILE A 6 -6.01 5.28 10.78
C ILE A 6 -5.54 3.93 10.24
N LEU A 7 -6.50 3.04 9.96
CA LEU A 7 -6.20 1.67 9.52
C LEU A 7 -6.27 1.50 8.01
N ALA A 8 -7.05 2.33 7.32
CA ALA A 8 -7.20 2.28 5.87
C ALA A 8 -7.39 3.68 5.28
N VAL A 9 -6.94 3.86 4.04
CA VAL A 9 -6.90 5.18 3.36
C VAL A 9 -7.37 5.06 1.90
N PRO A 10 -7.96 6.13 1.32
CA PRO A 10 -8.35 6.14 -0.09
C PRO A 10 -7.12 6.20 -1.02
N ALA A 11 -7.32 5.87 -2.30
CA ALA A 11 -6.28 5.77 -3.32
C ALA A 11 -5.30 6.96 -3.34
N GLY A 12 -5.81 8.19 -3.33
CA GLY A 12 -4.96 9.39 -3.39
C GLY A 12 -4.04 9.55 -2.18
N ARG A 13 -4.42 9.05 -1.01
CA ARG A 13 -3.55 9.03 0.18
C ARG A 13 -2.62 7.82 0.16
N ALA A 14 -3.09 6.66 -0.30
CA ALA A 14 -2.26 5.49 -0.50
C ALA A 14 -1.09 5.77 -1.47
N ALA A 15 -1.37 6.39 -2.61
CA ALA A 15 -0.35 6.80 -3.58
C ALA A 15 0.70 7.73 -2.97
N LYS A 16 0.26 8.72 -2.18
CA LYS A 16 1.16 9.64 -1.48
C LYS A 16 2.05 8.95 -0.45
N MET A 17 1.57 7.91 0.23
CA MET A 17 2.39 7.14 1.18
C MET A 17 3.57 6.45 0.49
N LEU A 18 3.41 6.09 -0.77
CA LEU A 18 4.46 5.47 -1.60
C LEU A 18 5.22 6.47 -2.46
N SER A 19 4.99 7.78 -2.28
CA SER A 19 5.56 8.84 -3.13
C SER A 19 5.25 8.70 -4.62
N LEU A 20 4.08 8.15 -4.97
CA LEU A 20 3.63 7.92 -6.34
C LEU A 20 2.55 8.91 -6.78
N PRO A 21 2.50 9.28 -8.08
CA PRO A 21 1.30 9.85 -8.68
C PRO A 21 0.12 8.87 -8.59
N THR A 22 -1.10 9.36 -8.35
CA THR A 22 -2.29 8.49 -8.20
C THR A 22 -2.52 7.56 -9.40
N LYS A 23 -2.35 8.05 -10.62
CA LYS A 23 -2.51 7.23 -11.83
C LYS A 23 -1.51 6.08 -11.91
N GLU A 24 -0.28 6.33 -11.46
CA GLU A 24 0.77 5.31 -11.46
C GLU A 24 0.48 4.27 -10.37
N PHE A 25 0.04 4.72 -9.20
CA PHE A 25 -0.44 3.82 -8.15
C PHE A 25 -1.57 2.91 -8.64
N GLU A 26 -2.61 3.48 -9.27
CA GLU A 26 -3.73 2.72 -9.84
C GLU A 26 -3.24 1.70 -10.90
N ARG A 27 -2.34 2.12 -11.80
CA ARG A 27 -1.72 1.22 -12.78
C ARG A 27 -0.99 0.05 -12.13
N LEU A 28 -0.24 0.28 -11.06
CA LEU A 28 0.48 -0.78 -10.36
C LEU A 28 -0.46 -1.71 -9.58
N VAL A 29 -1.58 -1.18 -9.06
CA VAL A 29 -2.66 -2.00 -8.48
C VAL A 29 -3.30 -2.87 -9.56
N ASP A 30 -3.68 -2.32 -10.71
CA ASP A 30 -4.29 -3.08 -11.81
C ASP A 30 -3.36 -4.18 -12.34
N ASN A 31 -2.05 -3.96 -12.34
CA ASN A 31 -1.05 -4.97 -12.73
C ASN A 31 -0.71 -5.97 -11.61
N GLY A 32 -1.35 -5.87 -10.44
CA GLY A 32 -1.13 -6.78 -9.31
C GLY A 32 0.21 -6.61 -8.59
N ILE A 33 0.92 -5.50 -8.82
CA ILE A 33 2.20 -5.18 -8.16
C ILE A 33 1.95 -4.61 -6.77
N LEU A 34 0.93 -3.75 -6.64
CA LEU A 34 0.53 -3.18 -5.36
C LEU A 34 -0.71 -3.90 -4.78
N PRO A 35 -0.92 -3.82 -3.45
CA PRO A 35 -2.09 -4.40 -2.80
C PRO A 35 -3.41 -3.92 -3.41
N GLN A 36 -4.37 -4.84 -3.53
CA GLN A 36 -5.72 -4.54 -4.00
C GLN A 36 -6.51 -3.75 -2.93
N PRO A 37 -7.46 -2.90 -3.34
CA PRO A 37 -8.30 -2.21 -2.38
C PRO A 37 -9.25 -3.19 -1.66
N ILE A 38 -9.53 -2.86 -0.41
CA ILE A 38 -10.59 -3.45 0.39
C ILE A 38 -11.88 -2.65 0.16
N PRO A 39 -12.96 -3.27 -0.31
CA PRO A 39 -14.25 -2.61 -0.40
C PRO A 39 -14.83 -2.39 1.00
N LEU A 40 -15.13 -1.13 1.34
CA LEU A 40 -15.80 -0.74 2.58
C LEU A 40 -17.02 0.13 2.26
N GLY A 41 -18.17 -0.54 2.17
CA GLY A 41 -19.41 0.08 1.69
C GLY A 41 -19.27 0.52 0.23
N ARG A 42 -19.38 1.83 -0.02
CA ARG A 42 -19.22 2.42 -1.36
C ARG A 42 -17.80 2.86 -1.68
N ASN A 43 -16.87 2.71 -0.75
CA ASN A 43 -15.51 3.18 -0.89
C ASN A 43 -14.55 2.02 -1.11
N LEU A 44 -13.50 2.28 -1.88
CA LEU A 44 -12.33 1.42 -2.01
C LEU A 44 -11.21 2.02 -1.17
N LEU A 45 -10.68 1.24 -0.22
CA LEU A 45 -9.67 1.69 0.73
C LEU A 45 -8.48 0.71 0.75
N TRP A 46 -7.29 1.22 1.00
CA TRP A 46 -6.08 0.43 1.15
C TRP A 46 -5.67 0.36 2.60
N SER A 47 -5.28 -0.84 3.03
CA SER A 47 -4.71 -1.07 4.36
C SER A 47 -3.41 -0.29 4.51
N VAL A 48 -3.33 0.56 5.54
CA VAL A 48 -2.09 1.29 5.87
C VAL A 48 -0.96 0.30 6.14
N ARG A 49 -1.25 -0.80 6.82
CA ARG A 49 -0.27 -1.83 7.17
C ARG A 49 0.31 -2.53 5.94
N GLU A 50 -0.50 -2.80 4.92
CA GLU A 50 -0.01 -3.44 3.69
C GLU A 50 0.81 -2.47 2.85
N LEU A 51 0.40 -1.20 2.78
CA LEU A 51 1.20 -0.17 2.11
C LEU A 51 2.56 0.03 2.79
N GLU A 52 2.62 0.01 4.12
CA GLU A 52 3.89 0.03 4.86
C GLU A 52 4.74 -1.23 4.59
N ALA A 53 4.10 -2.40 4.45
CA ALA A 53 4.80 -3.64 4.12
C ALA A 53 5.44 -3.59 2.72
N VAL A 54 4.81 -2.93 1.75
CA VAL A 54 5.41 -2.72 0.41
C VAL A 54 6.72 -1.94 0.51
N LEU A 55 6.77 -0.87 1.32
CA LEU A 55 7.99 -0.09 1.52
C LEU A 55 9.09 -0.91 2.20
N ARG A 56 8.72 -1.74 3.18
CA ARG A 56 9.68 -2.57 3.93
C ARG A 56 10.14 -3.81 3.16
N ALA A 57 9.33 -4.31 2.23
CA ALA A 57 9.73 -5.42 1.38
C ALA A 57 10.89 -5.02 0.44
N ASP A 58 11.00 -3.73 0.09
CA ASP A 58 12.15 -3.18 -0.64
C ASP A 58 13.41 -3.10 0.25
N GLU A 59 13.25 -2.95 1.57
CA GLU A 59 14.37 -2.94 2.54
C GLU A 59 14.92 -4.33 2.87
N ALA A 60 14.23 -5.41 2.45
CA ALA A 60 14.74 -6.76 2.64
C ALA A 60 15.93 -6.97 1.69
N GLU A 61 17.15 -6.99 2.24
CA GLU A 61 18.33 -7.37 1.46
C GLU A 61 18.06 -8.69 0.73
N PRO A 62 18.41 -8.80 -0.57
CA PRO A 62 18.27 -10.06 -1.29
C PRO A 62 19.08 -11.10 -0.53
N GLN A 63 18.39 -12.01 0.14
CA GLN A 63 19.03 -13.14 0.80
C GLN A 63 19.75 -13.91 -0.30
N GLU A 64 21.09 -13.78 -0.35
CA GLU A 64 21.93 -14.56 -1.22
C GLU A 64 21.57 -16.03 -0.97
N PHE A 65 20.92 -16.65 -1.96
CA PHE A 65 20.69 -18.08 -1.99
C PHE A 65 22.06 -18.75 -2.05
N ARG A 66 22.62 -19.07 -0.89
CA ARG A 66 23.85 -19.84 -0.79
C ARG A 66 23.50 -21.31 -1.04
N VAL A 67 23.76 -21.75 -2.27
CA VAL A 67 23.81 -23.16 -2.69
C VAL A 67 25.07 -23.84 -2.17
#